data_AF-A0A7C3CIR2-F1
#
_entry.id   AF-A0A7C3CIR2-F1
#
_cell.length_a   1.000
_cell.length_b   1.000
_cell.length_c   1.000
_cell.angle_alpha   90.00
_cell.angle_beta   90.00
_cell.angle_gamma   90.00
#
_symmetry.space_group_name_H-M   'P 1'
#
loop_
_entity.id
_entity.type
_entity.pdbx_description
1 polymer ?
#
loop_
_entity_poly.entity_id
_entity_poly.type
_entity_poly.pdbx_seq_one_letter_code
_entity_poly.pdbx_strand_id
1 'polypeptide(L)' 'AEIPYQVRRPGGGGTNTGNIQRADLGCSAATIGLPGRHAHTANMLINLKDYANYIKLTDTALRSLSRAVIARNE' A
#
# COMPACT_ATOMS: atom_id res chain seq x y z
N ALA A 1 -1.48 18.55 -7.38
CA ALA A 1 -0.22 18.59 -6.62
C ALA A 1 0.37 17.18 -6.61
N GLU A 2 1.66 17.04 -6.86
CA GLU A 2 2.35 15.73 -6.88
C GLU A 2 2.43 15.17 -5.44
N ILE A 3 1.99 13.92 -5.25
CA ILE A 3 2.03 13.23 -3.94
C ILE A 3 3.30 12.38 -3.90
N PRO A 4 4.25 12.61 -2.97
CA PRO A 4 5.44 11.79 -2.86
C PRO A 4 5.09 10.35 -2.45
N TYR A 5 5.61 9.36 -3.17
CA TYR A 5 5.48 7.94 -2.84
C TYR A 5 6.76 7.16 -3.19
N GLN A 6 6.87 5.95 -2.65
CA GLN A 6 7.98 5.05 -2.92
C GLN A 6 7.45 3.65 -3.23
N VAL A 7 8.07 2.96 -4.18
CA VAL A 7 7.78 1.55 -4.43
C VAL A 7 8.71 0.72 -3.56
N ARG A 8 8.13 0.07 -2.53
CA ARG A 8 8.88 -0.86 -1.69
C ARG A 8 9.21 -2.12 -2.51
N ARG A 9 10.49 -2.31 -2.82
CA ARG A 9 10.98 -3.62 -3.28
C ARG A 9 11.07 -4.55 -2.05
N PRO A 10 10.46 -5.74 -2.08
CA PRO A 10 10.54 -6.64 -0.94
C PRO A 10 11.99 -7.08 -0.71
N GLY A 11 12.49 -6.88 0.51
CA GLY A 11 13.40 -7.85 1.12
C GLY A 11 12.58 -9.01 1.69
N GLY A 12 13.20 -10.14 2.05
CA GLY A 12 12.50 -11.27 2.65
C GLY A 12 11.61 -10.86 3.84
N GLY A 13 10.40 -11.40 3.89
CA GLY A 13 9.40 -11.12 4.94
C GLY A 13 8.40 -10.00 4.56
N GLY A 14 7.10 -10.32 4.69
CA GLY A 14 5.99 -9.39 4.52
C GLY A 14 4.65 -10.10 4.30
N THR A 15 3.55 -9.44 4.61
CA THR A 15 2.20 -9.90 4.24
C THR A 15 2.08 -9.84 2.71
N ASN A 16 1.99 -11.00 2.07
CA ASN A 16 1.85 -11.10 0.63
C ASN A 16 0.37 -10.92 0.24
N THR A 17 -0.14 -9.70 0.42
CA THR A 17 -1.53 -9.32 0.09
C THR A 17 -1.90 -9.77 -1.32
N GLY A 18 -0.97 -9.65 -2.27
CA GLY A 18 -1.15 -10.09 -3.65
C GLY A 18 -1.29 -11.61 -3.81
N ASN A 19 -0.52 -12.44 -3.10
CA ASN A 19 -0.67 -13.90 -3.23
C ASN A 19 -1.84 -14.45 -2.42
N ILE A 20 -2.13 -13.89 -1.24
CA ILE A 20 -3.21 -14.40 -0.38
C ILE A 20 -4.58 -14.04 -0.97
N GLN A 21 -4.82 -12.78 -1.36
CA GLN A 21 -6.13 -12.37 -1.89
C GLN A 21 -6.41 -12.88 -3.31
N ARG A 22 -5.37 -13.11 -4.13
CA ARG A 22 -5.54 -13.76 -5.44
C ARG A 22 -5.84 -15.26 -5.34
N ALA A 23 -5.34 -15.94 -4.31
CA ALA A 23 -5.55 -17.38 -4.15
C ALA A 23 -6.95 -17.76 -3.66
N ASP A 24 -7.66 -16.84 -2.98
CA ASP A 24 -8.97 -17.12 -2.38
C ASP A 24 -10.14 -16.76 -3.32
N LEU A 25 -10.29 -15.47 -3.67
CA LEU A 25 -11.41 -14.97 -4.50
C LEU A 25 -10.98 -14.46 -5.88
N GLY A 26 -9.69 -14.53 -6.22
CA GLY A 26 -9.17 -14.01 -7.50
C GLY A 26 -9.26 -12.48 -7.64
N CYS A 27 -9.47 -11.75 -6.54
CA CYS A 27 -9.62 -10.30 -6.58
C CYS A 27 -8.27 -9.60 -6.80
N SER A 28 -8.24 -8.58 -7.67
CA SER A 28 -7.07 -7.71 -7.83
C SER A 28 -6.77 -7.00 -6.50
N ALA A 29 -5.52 -7.11 -6.05
CA ALA A 29 -5.10 -6.62 -4.74
C ALA A 29 -3.80 -5.82 -4.85
N ALA A 30 -3.72 -4.75 -4.08
CA ALA A 30 -2.52 -3.93 -3.92
C ALA A 30 -2.38 -3.49 -2.46
N THR A 31 -1.15 -3.15 -2.05
CA THR A 31 -0.87 -2.69 -0.67
C THR A 31 -0.24 -1.31 -0.70
N ILE A 32 -0.80 -0.40 0.09
CA ILE A 32 -0.22 0.92 0.39
C ILE A 32 0.27 0.87 1.83
N GLY A 33 1.57 1.07 2.05
CA GLY A 33 2.20 1.03 3.38
C GLY A 33 2.72 2.39 3.82
N LEU A 34 2.68 2.64 5.13
CA LEU A 34 3.33 3.78 5.78
C LEU A 34 4.72 3.38 6.27
N PRO A 35 5.80 4.12 5.93
CA PRO A 35 7.13 3.86 6.49
C PRO A 35 7.14 4.04 8.01
N GLY A 36 7.68 3.05 8.71
CA GLY A 36 7.86 3.09 10.16
C GLY A 36 9.18 2.45 10.58
N ARG A 37 9.64 2.80 11.79
CA ARG A 37 10.82 2.20 12.44
C ARG A 37 10.40 1.42 13.68
N HIS A 38 11.17 0.38 14.00
CA HIS A 38 10.94 -0.50 15.16
C HIS A 38 9.60 -1.25 15.09
N ALA A 39 9.31 -1.85 13.93
CA ALA A 39 8.16 -2.74 13.82
C ALA A 39 8.26 -3.91 14.82
N HIS A 40 7.13 -4.27 15.43
CA HIS A 40 7.01 -5.34 16.43
C HIS A 40 7.70 -5.09 17.78
N THR A 41 8.04 -3.85 18.09
CA THR A 41 8.44 -3.45 19.46
C THR A 41 7.25 -2.84 20.21
N ALA A 42 7.42 -2.53 21.49
CA ALA A 42 6.40 -1.83 22.29
C ALA A 42 6.06 -0.44 21.75
N ASN A 43 6.99 0.23 21.05
CA ASN A 43 6.82 1.58 20.51
C ASN A 43 7.37 1.66 19.07
N MET A 44 6.47 1.67 18.10
CA MET A 44 6.79 1.97 16.70
C MET A 44 6.82 3.49 16.47
N LEU A 45 7.71 3.94 15.58
CA LEU A 45 7.84 5.34 15.19
C LEU A 45 7.48 5.55 13.72
N ILE A 46 6.79 6.64 13.43
CA ILE A 46 6.43 7.08 12.07
C ILE A 46 6.75 8.58 11.89
N ASN A 47 6.82 9.04 10.65
CA ASN A 47 6.89 10.46 10.32
C ASN A 47 5.48 11.01 10.04
N LEU A 48 5.09 12.11 10.69
CA LEU A 48 3.75 12.70 10.52
C LEU A 48 3.51 13.30 9.11
N LYS A 49 4.56 13.77 8.44
CA LYS A 49 4.47 14.22 7.04
C LYS A 49 4.20 13.05 6.11
N ASP A 50 4.86 11.91 6.34
CA ASP A 50 4.60 10.68 5.57
C ASP A 50 3.20 10.16 5.85
N TYR A 51 2.69 10.26 7.08
CA TYR A 51 1.31 9.95 7.41
C TYR A 51 0.31 10.83 6.64
N ALA A 52 0.52 12.15 6.61
CA ALA A 52 -0.33 13.05 5.85
C ALA A 52 -0.33 12.73 4.34
N ASN A 53 0.84 12.38 3.77
CA ASN A 53 0.93 11.96 2.37
C ASN A 53 0.30 10.58 2.14
N TYR A 54 0.40 9.65 3.09
CA TYR A 54 -0.23 8.33 3.05
C TYR A 54 -1.76 8.44 2.95
N ILE A 55 -2.37 9.33 3.73
CA ILE A 55 -3.82 9.58 3.66
C ILE A 55 -4.20 10.17 2.30
N LYS A 56 -3.47 11.18 1.81
CA LYS A 56 -3.71 11.78 0.48
C LYS A 56 -3.58 10.75 -0.65
N LEU A 57 -2.55 9.92 -0.60
CA LEU A 57 -2.30 8.87 -1.58
C LEU A 57 -3.41 7.83 -1.57
N THR A 58 -3.82 7.38 -0.38
CA THR A 58 -4.88 6.38 -0.21
C THR A 58 -6.23 6.89 -0.73
N ASP A 59 -6.64 8.11 -0.34
CA ASP A 59 -7.88 8.73 -0.83
C ASP A 59 -7.87 8.91 -2.36
N THR A 60 -6.77 9.43 -2.91
CA THR A 60 -6.61 9.60 -4.36
C THR A 60 -6.67 8.27 -5.09
N ALA A 61 -5.99 7.23 -4.57
CA ALA A 61 -5.98 5.90 -5.16
C ALA A 61 -7.40 5.32 -5.21
N LEU A 62 -8.11 5.32 -4.07
CA LEU A 62 -9.48 4.81 -3.99
C LEU A 62 -10.43 5.53 -4.96
N ARG A 63 -10.35 6.86 -5.05
CA ARG A 63 -11.17 7.65 -5.99
C ARG A 63 -10.82 7.41 -7.45
N SER A 64 -9.57 7.01 -7.73
CA SER A 64 -9.10 6.71 -9.09
C SER A 64 -9.41 5.29 -9.55
N LEU A 65 -9.85 4.41 -8.65
CA LEU A 65 -10.21 3.04 -9.01
C LEU A 65 -11.39 3.03 -9.96
N SER A 66 -11.17 2.43 -11.13
CA SER A 66 -12.17 2.23 -12.16
C SER A 66 -12.01 0.83 -12.76
N ARG A 67 -13.04 0.36 -13.47
CA ARG A 67 -12.98 -0.95 -14.15
C ARG A 67 -11.79 -1.05 -15.10
N ALA A 68 -11.45 0.05 -15.77
CA ALA A 68 -10.30 0.12 -16.66
C ALA A 68 -8.96 0.00 -15.92
N VAL A 69 -8.84 0.55 -14.70
CA VAL A 69 -7.63 0.40 -13.88
C VAL A 69 -7.47 -1.03 -13.37
N ILE A 70 -8.58 -1.67 -12.98
CA ILE A 70 -8.58 -3.06 -12.51
C ILE A 70 -8.19 -4.02 -13.64
N ALA A 71 -8.78 -3.86 -14.83
CA ALA A 71 -8.51 -4.71 -15.99
C ALA A 71 -7.06 -4.66 -16.52
N ARG A 72 -6.25 -3.67 -16.11
CA ARG A 72 -4.82 -3.61 -16.49
C ARG A 72 -3.94 -4.62 -15.75
N ASN A 73 -4.46 -5.21 -14.66
CA ASN A 73 -3.75 -6.19 -13.84
C ASN A 73 -4.24 -7.63 -14.05
N GLU A 74 -5.17 -7.85 -14.99
CA GLU A 74 -5.51 -9.17 -15.54
C GLU A 74 -4.55 -9.52 -16.68
#